data_AF-A0A2X2JMS8-F1
#
_entry.id   AF-A0A2X2JMS8-F1
#
_cell.length_a   1.000
_cell.length_b   1.000
_cell.length_c   1.000
_cell.angle_alpha   90.00
_cell.angle_beta   90.00
_cell.angle_gamma   90.00
#
_symmetry.space_group_name_H-M   'P 1'
#
loop_
_entity.id
_entity.type
_entity.pdbx_description
1 polymer ?
#
loop_
_entity_poly.entity_id
_entity_poly.type
_entity_poly.pdbx_seq_one_letter_code
_entity_poly.pdbx_strand_id
1 'polypeptide(L)' 'MKNQIDTELNALNTIAEMVLKFGQLYVLNIREEDWKQLHIVRQCLEKVIHDNGYRMNYDKNLSNKLIKI' A
#
# COMPACT_ATOMS: atom_id res chain seq x y z
N MET A 1 -16.45 19.70 8.65
CA MET A 1 -16.35 18.30 8.14
C MET A 1 -15.33 18.11 7.00
N LYS A 2 -14.59 19.13 6.51
CA LYS A 2 -13.55 18.92 5.48
C LYS A 2 -12.33 18.11 5.97
N ASN A 3 -11.94 18.27 7.23
CA ASN A 3 -10.67 17.73 7.74
C ASN A 3 -10.59 16.20 7.88
N GLN A 4 -11.73 15.50 7.99
CA GLN A 4 -11.73 14.03 8.18
C GLN A 4 -11.36 13.28 6.90
N ILE A 5 -11.91 13.69 5.75
CA ILE A 5 -11.67 13.06 4.45
C ILE A 5 -10.20 13.22 4.05
N ASP A 6 -9.62 14.41 4.30
CA ASP A 6 -8.21 14.67 4.02
C ASP A 6 -7.29 13.80 4.90
N THR A 7 -7.65 13.60 6.17
CA THR A 7 -6.84 12.78 7.10
C THR A 7 -6.87 11.30 6.73
N GLU A 8 -8.05 10.77 6.39
CA GLU A 8 -8.23 9.38 5.96
C GLU A 8 -7.45 9.10 4.66
N LEU A 9 -7.64 9.94 3.63
CA LEU A 9 -6.95 9.76 2.36
C LEU A 9 -5.43 9.88 2.51
N ASN A 10 -4.93 10.77 3.37
CA ASN A 10 -3.51 10.87 3.67
C ASN A 10 -2.96 9.62 4.37
N ALA A 11 -3.72 9.05 5.31
CA ALA A 11 -3.35 7.79 5.95
C ALA A 11 -3.30 6.64 4.92
N LEU A 12 -4.32 6.51 4.06
CA LEU A 12 -4.34 5.50 3.02
C LEU A 12 -3.20 5.67 2.00
N ASN A 13 -2.87 6.91 1.63
CA ASN A 13 -1.71 7.19 0.76
C ASN A 13 -0.39 6.77 1.41
N THR A 14 -0.25 6.96 2.72
CA THR A 14 0.93 6.50 3.47
C THR A 14 1.04 4.98 3.44
N ILE A 15 -0.07 4.28 3.65
CA ILE A 15 -0.12 2.81 3.55
C ILE A 15 0.22 2.36 2.12
N ALA A 16 -0.31 3.03 1.10
CA ALA A 16 -0.01 2.74 -0.30
C ALA A 16 1.50 2.89 -0.62
N GLU A 17 2.16 3.91 -0.06
CA GLU A 17 3.62 4.06 -0.16
C GLU A 17 4.37 2.89 0.47
N MET A 18 3.93 2.42 1.64
CA MET A 18 4.53 1.24 2.27
C MET A 18 4.41 0.02 1.36
N VAL A 19 3.23 -0.24 0.79
CA VAL A 19 2.99 -1.35 -0.15
C VAL A 19 3.94 -1.27 -1.36
N LEU A 20 4.13 -0.09 -1.96
CA LEU A 20 5.04 0.08 -3.10
C LEU A 20 6.50 -0.20 -2.74
N LYS A 21 6.93 0.12 -1.51
CA LYS A 21 8.28 -0.14 -1.03
C LYS A 21 8.58 -1.63 -0.83
N PHE A 22 7.58 -2.51 -0.68
CA PHE A 22 7.82 -3.96 -0.68
C PHE A 22 8.50 -4.43 -1.97
N GLY A 23 8.13 -3.81 -3.10
CA GLY A 23 8.78 -4.03 -4.39
C GLY A 23 10.23 -3.54 -4.47
N GLN A 24 10.77 -2.91 -3.42
CA GLN A 24 12.19 -2.55 -3.30
C GLN A 24 12.95 -3.55 -2.41
N LEU A 25 12.26 -4.38 -1.63
CA LEU A 25 12.91 -5.35 -0.72
C LEU A 25 13.59 -6.50 -1.49
N TYR A 26 13.28 -6.70 -2.77
CA TYR A 26 13.95 -7.71 -3.63
C TYR A 26 15.46 -7.53 -3.75
N VAL A 27 15.99 -6.32 -3.50
CA VAL A 27 17.44 -6.06 -3.52
C VAL A 27 18.14 -6.55 -2.26
N LEU A 28 17.40 -6.93 -1.23
CA LEU A 28 17.92 -7.42 0.04
C LEU A 28 18.06 -8.95 -0.02
N ASN A 29 19.12 -9.48 0.60
CA ASN A 29 19.35 -10.91 0.71
C ASN A 29 18.46 -11.53 1.82
N ILE A 30 17.15 -11.51 1.60
CA ILE A 30 16.11 -11.97 2.54
C ILE A 30 15.83 -13.45 2.29
N ARG A 31 15.66 -14.23 3.37
CA ARG A 31 15.32 -15.66 3.28
C ARG A 31 13.90 -15.85 2.76
N GLU A 32 13.62 -17.00 2.16
CA GLU A 32 12.28 -17.30 1.62
C GLU A 32 11.19 -17.28 2.71
N GLU A 33 11.51 -17.72 3.92
CA GLU A 33 10.60 -17.70 5.08
C GLU A 33 10.18 -16.28 5.47
N ASP A 34 11.14 -15.35 5.50
CA ASP A 34 10.90 -13.93 5.78
C ASP A 34 10.11 -13.27 4.63
N TRP A 35 10.36 -13.68 3.38
CA TRP A 35 9.57 -13.24 2.22
C TRP A 35 8.09 -13.58 2.35
N LYS A 36 7.76 -14.77 2.85
CA LYS A 36 6.36 -15.17 3.10
C LYS A 36 5.70 -14.27 4.13
N GLN A 37 6.40 -13.96 5.21
CA GLN A 37 5.90 -13.03 6.24
C GLN A 37 5.69 -11.62 5.67
N LEU A 38 6.65 -11.11 4.90
CA LEU A 38 6.54 -9.82 4.22
C LEU A 38 5.36 -9.80 3.23
N HIS A 39 5.13 -10.88 2.50
CA HIS A 39 3.98 -10.99 1.61
C HIS A 39 2.65 -10.89 2.36
N ILE A 40 2.54 -11.54 3.52
CA ILE A 40 1.35 -11.44 4.38
C ILE A 40 1.14 -10.00 4.85
N VAL A 41 2.19 -9.32 5.32
CA VAL A 41 2.09 -7.91 5.74
C VAL A 41 1.61 -7.04 4.59
N ARG A 42 2.17 -7.21 3.38
CA ARG A 42 1.73 -6.49 2.19
C ARG A 42 0.24 -6.71 1.90
N GLN A 43 -0.23 -7.95 1.95
CA GLN A 43 -1.65 -8.28 1.75
C GLN A 43 -2.54 -7.63 2.81
N CYS A 44 -2.12 -7.60 4.08
CA CYS A 44 -2.86 -6.92 5.13
C CYS A 44 -3.00 -5.41 4.87
N LEU A 45 -1.93 -4.74 4.42
CA LEU A 45 -1.97 -3.32 4.08
C LEU A 45 -2.85 -3.04 2.86
N GLU A 46 -2.77 -3.86 1.81
CA GLU A 46 -3.66 -3.76 0.64
C GLU A 46 -5.13 -3.99 1.03
N LYS A 47 -5.40 -4.90 1.98
CA LYS A 47 -6.74 -5.12 2.52
C LYS A 47 -7.28 -3.90 3.25
N VAL A 48 -6.47 -3.22 4.08
CA VAL A 48 -6.88 -1.98 4.74
C VAL A 48 -7.28 -0.92 3.71
N ILE A 49 -6.55 -0.79 2.61
CA ILE A 49 -6.89 0.12 1.52
C ILE A 49 -8.23 -0.27 0.88
N HIS A 50 -8.42 -1.56 0.59
CA HIS A 50 -9.64 -2.11 -0.01
C HIS A 50 -10.87 -1.92 0.87
N ASP A 51 -10.77 -2.23 2.17
CA ASP A 51 -11.86 -2.12 3.13
C ASP A 51 -12.33 -0.66 3.31
N ASN A 52 -11.51 0.32 2.92
CA ASN A 52 -11.86 1.75 2.88
C ASN A 52 -12.30 2.25 1.48
N GLY A 53 -12.59 1.34 0.54
CA GLY A 53 -13.18 1.68 -0.77
C GLY A 53 -12.17 2.16 -1.82
N TYR A 54 -10.90 1.79 -1.69
CA TYR A 54 -9.85 2.11 -2.65
C TYR A 54 -9.11 0.86 -3.10
N ARG A 55 -8.41 0.92 -4.24
CA ARG A 55 -7.42 -0.08 -4.65
C ARG A 55 -6.09 0.58 -4.97
N MET A 56 -5.02 -0.20 -4.86
CA MET A 56 -3.69 0.21 -5.29
C MET A 56 -3.68 0.53 -6.79
N ASN A 57 -3.04 1.65 -7.14
CA ASN A 57 -2.61 1.95 -8.48
C ASN A 57 -1.12 1.60 -8.62
N TYR A 58 -0.82 0.62 -9.45
CA TYR A 58 0.56 0.17 -9.71
C TYR A 58 1.19 0.83 -10.95
N ASP A 59 0.46 1.70 -11.64
CA ASP A 59 1.02 2.47 -12.75
C ASP A 59 2.01 3.51 -12.23
N LYS A 60 3.30 3.28 -12.49
CA LYS A 60 4.40 4.15 -12.07
C LYS A 60 4.40 5.51 -12.77
N ASN A 61 3.63 5.67 -13.84
CA ASN A 61 3.54 6.93 -14.59
C ASN A 61 2.49 7.89 -14.00
N LEU A 62 1.66 7.42 -13.06
CA LEU A 62 0.61 8.22 -12.43
C LEU A 62 1.02 8.61 -11.01
N SER A 63 0.79 9.88 -10.65
CA SER A 63 1.08 10.39 -9.30
C SER A 63 0.16 9.79 -8.23
N ASN A 64 -1.05 9.35 -8.63
CA ASN A 64 -2.07 8.85 -7.73
C ASN A 64 -1.86 7.37 -7.45
N LYS A 65 -1.53 7.04 -6.19
CA LYS A 65 -1.26 5.68 -5.70
C LYS A 65 -2.54 4.87 -5.43
N LEU A 66 -3.69 5.55 -5.38
CA LEU A 66 -4.99 4.98 -5.03
C LEU A 66 -6.03 5.31 -6.11
N ILE A 67 -6.88 4.34 -6.40
CA ILE A 67 -8.07 4.48 -7.26
C ILE A 67 -9.29 4.14 -6.42
N LYS A 68 -10.31 4.99 -6.42
CA LYS A 68 -11.57 4.72 -5.73
C LYS A 68 -12.34 3.61 -6.43
N ILE A 69 -12.91 2.68 -5.65
CA ILE A 69 -13.74 1.55 -6.12
C ILE A 69 -15.21 1.97 -6.12
#